data_AF-C9YG67-F1
#
_entry.id   AF-C9YG67-F1
#
_cell.length_a   1.000
_cell.length_b   1.000
_cell.length_c   1.000
_cell.angle_alpha   90.00
_cell.angle_beta   90.00
_cell.angle_gamma   90.00
#
_symmetry.space_group_name_H-M   'P 1'
#
loop_
_entity.id
_entity.type
_entity.pdbx_description
1 polymer ?
#
loop_
_entity_poly.entity_id
_entity_poly.type
_entity_poly.pdbx_seq_one_letter_code
_entity_poly.pdbx_strand_id
1 'polypeptide(L)' 'MLIQRTYASRTAAILGPGDVKDILLISARNNQAAGITGALCLSNGIFLQQLEGDRTAVNALDHRILKDSRHKDPAIL' A
#
# COMPACT_ATOMS: atom_id res chain seq x y z
N MET A 1 -13.39 1.86 -14.67
CA MET A 1 -14.24 2.54 -13.65
C MET A 1 -13.33 2.92 -12.50
N LEU A 2 -13.31 4.20 -12.10
CA LEU A 2 -12.41 4.67 -11.05
C LEU A 2 -12.91 4.22 -9.67
N ILE A 3 -12.00 3.75 -8.81
CA ILE A 3 -12.26 3.42 -7.42
C ILE A 3 -11.19 4.01 -6.52
N GLN A 4 -11.54 4.14 -5.24
CA GLN A 4 -10.65 4.47 -4.16
C GLN A 4 -10.77 3.39 -3.08
N ARG A 5 -9.66 2.97 -2.50
CA ARG A 5 -9.63 2.04 -1.37
C ARG A 5 -8.67 2.54 -0.31
N THR A 6 -9.14 2.55 0.93
CA THR A 6 -8.32 2.82 2.10
C THR A 6 -8.23 1.55 2.94
N TYR A 7 -7.04 1.23 3.41
CA TYR A 7 -6.85 0.11 4.32
C TYR A 7 -5.75 0.43 5.33
N ALA A 8 -5.78 -0.27 6.45
CA ALA A 8 -4.75 -0.22 7.47
C ALA A 8 -4.20 -1.62 7.76
N SER A 9 -2.94 -1.70 8.18
CA SER A 9 -2.30 -2.95 8.59
C SER A 9 -1.20 -2.70 9.62
N ARG A 10 -0.74 -3.77 10.29
CA ARG A 10 0.36 -3.71 11.26
C ARG A 10 1.67 -4.09 10.59
N THR A 11 2.78 -3.46 10.95
CA THR A 11 4.09 -3.92 10.49
C THR A 11 4.37 -5.33 11.02
N ALA A 12 5.00 -6.17 10.19
CA ALA A 12 5.38 -7.53 10.59
C ALA A 12 6.64 -7.54 11.47
N ALA A 13 7.50 -6.52 11.32
CA ALA A 13 8.71 -6.31 12.09
C ALA A 13 8.87 -4.82 12.45
N ILE A 14 9.91 -4.49 13.22
CA ILE A 14 10.34 -3.10 13.42
C ILE A 14 10.89 -2.61 12.09
N LEU A 15 10.20 -1.65 11.49
CA LEU A 15 10.64 -0.98 10.27
C LEU A 15 11.36 0.31 10.64
N GLY A 16 12.50 0.54 10.00
CA GLY A 16 13.22 1.80 10.05
C GLY A 16 12.72 2.80 8.99
N PRO A 17 13.15 4.07 9.07
CA PRO A 17 12.84 5.08 8.06
C PRO A 17 13.27 4.71 6.63
N GLY A 18 14.34 3.92 6.49
CA GLY A 18 14.84 3.44 5.19
C GLY A 18 13.87 2.48 4.51
N ASP A 19 13.29 1.54 5.26
CA ASP A 19 12.39 0.53 4.72
C ASP A 19 11.12 1.16 4.11
N VAL A 20 10.57 2.18 4.79
CA VAL A 20 9.39 2.91 4.30
C VAL A 20 9.73 3.70 3.04
N LYS A 21 10.91 4.33 3.00
CA LYS A 21 11.36 5.07 1.82
C LYS A 21 11.50 4.15 0.61
N ASP A 22 12.03 2.95 0.79
CA ASP A 22 12.15 1.95 -0.28
C ASP A 22 10.78 1.47 -0.76
N ILE A 23 9.83 1.23 0.16
CA ILE A 23 8.44 0.92 -0.20
C ILE A 23 7.85 2.05 -1.06
N LEU A 24 8.02 3.30 -0.65
CA LEU A 24 7.48 4.46 -1.36
C LEU A 24 8.09 4.61 -2.77
N LEU A 25 9.41 4.45 -2.90
CA LEU A 25 10.10 4.55 -4.20
C LEU A 25 9.63 3.46 -5.17
N ILE A 26 9.57 2.21 -4.72
CA ILE A 26 9.10 1.09 -5.54
C ILE A 26 7.61 1.26 -5.89
N SER A 27 6.80 1.69 -4.92
CA SER A 27 5.36 1.90 -5.12
C SER A 27 5.10 3.01 -6.11
N ALA A 28 5.81 4.15 -6.02
CA ALA A 28 5.65 5.27 -6.95
C ALA A 28 5.90 4.83 -8.41
N ARG A 29 6.98 4.09 -8.67
CA ARG A 29 7.31 3.58 -10.01
C ARG A 29 6.24 2.61 -10.53
N ASN A 30 5.85 1.64 -9.72
CA ASN A 30 4.90 0.60 -10.13
C ASN A 30 3.49 1.17 -10.31
N ASN A 31 3.08 2.08 -9.42
CA ASN A 31 1.77 2.71 -9.46
C ASN A 31 1.66 3.63 -10.68
N GLN A 32 2.70 4.40 -11.01
CA GLN A 32 2.72 5.23 -12.22
C GLN A 32 2.54 4.38 -13.48
N ALA A 33 3.22 3.24 -13.59
CA ALA A 33 3.07 2.33 -14.73
C ALA A 33 1.67 1.70 -14.83
N ALA A 34 0.96 1.57 -13.71
CA ALA A 34 -0.38 1.01 -13.62
C ALA A 34 -1.51 2.07 -13.65
N GLY A 35 -1.17 3.37 -13.75
CA GLY A 35 -2.16 4.45 -13.67
C GLY A 35 -2.85 4.56 -12.30
N ILE A 36 -2.12 4.21 -11.23
CA ILE A 36 -2.60 4.24 -9.84
C ILE A 36 -1.94 5.42 -9.11
N THR A 37 -2.71 6.11 -8.28
CA THR A 37 -2.24 7.14 -7.35
C THR A 37 -2.57 6.73 -5.91
N GLY A 38 -2.07 7.49 -4.93
CA GLY A 38 -2.37 7.21 -3.54
C GLY A 38 -1.36 7.78 -2.55
N ALA A 39 -1.48 7.33 -1.31
CA ALA A 39 -0.62 7.71 -0.20
C ALA A 39 -0.35 6.50 0.71
N LEU A 40 0.82 6.49 1.35
CA LEU A 40 1.17 5.52 2.39
C LEU A 40 1.77 6.28 3.57
N CYS A 41 1.25 6.02 4.77
CA CYS A 41 1.75 6.54 6.02
C CYS A 41 2.12 5.38 6.96
N LEU A 42 3.21 5.54 7.71
CA LEU A 42 3.56 4.66 8.82
C LEU A 42 3.58 5.48 10.10
N SER A 43 2.80 5.07 11.10
CA SER A 43 2.81 5.67 12.43
C SER A 43 2.64 4.60 13.49
N ASN A 44 3.51 4.56 14.49
CA ASN A 44 3.45 3.62 15.62
C ASN A 44 3.25 2.15 15.21
N GLY A 45 3.92 1.70 14.15
CA GLY A 45 3.81 0.32 13.64
C GLY A 45 2.53 0.03 12.87
N ILE A 46 1.74 1.05 12.51
CA ILE A 46 0.54 0.94 11.69
C ILE A 46 0.77 1.60 10.33
N PHE A 47 0.57 0.82 9.27
CA PHE A 47 0.42 1.35 7.93
C PHE A 47 -1.00 1.83 7.71
N LEU A 48 -1.14 3.01 7.11
CA LEU A 48 -2.38 3.50 6.53
C LEU A 48 -2.11 3.78 5.05
N GLN A 49 -2.84 3.12 4.16
CA GLN A 49 -2.64 3.26 2.73
C GLN A 49 -3.95 3.57 2.01
N GLN A 50 -3.85 4.47 1.06
CA GLN A 50 -4.93 4.84 0.14
C GLN A 50 -4.47 4.59 -1.29
N LEU A 51 -5.32 3.95 -2.10
CA LEU A 51 -5.07 3.62 -3.49
C LEU A 51 -6.24 4.08 -4.35
N GLU A 52 -5.94 4.76 -5.45
CA GLU A 52 -6.91 5.32 -6.39
C GLU A 52 -6.54 4.95 -7.82
N GLY A 53 -7.52 4.55 -8.63
CA GLY A 53 -7.27 4.16 -10.02
C GLY A 53 -8.38 3.30 -10.62
N ASP A 54 -8.12 2.70 -11.77
CA ASP A 54 -9.07 1.76 -12.37
C ASP A 54 -9.28 0.55 -11.46
N ARG A 55 -10.54 0.11 -11.34
CA ARG A 55 -10.95 -1.03 -10.50
C ARG A 55 -10.08 -2.27 -10.70
N THR A 56 -9.74 -2.61 -11.93
CA THR A 56 -8.96 -3.82 -12.22
C THR A 56 -7.52 -3.67 -11.73
N ALA A 57 -6.91 -2.52 -12.01
CA ALA A 57 -5.54 -2.21 -11.60
C ALA A 57 -5.40 -2.14 -10.08
N VAL A 58 -6.32 -1.44 -9.41
CA VAL A 58 -6.33 -1.31 -7.95
C VAL A 58 -6.55 -2.67 -7.28
N ASN A 59 -7.49 -3.50 -7.75
CA ASN A 59 -7.71 -4.82 -7.17
C ASN A 59 -6.51 -5.77 -7.37
N ALA A 60 -5.84 -5.71 -8.52
CA ALA A 60 -4.63 -6.50 -8.77
C ALA A 60 -3.48 -6.09 -7.84
N LEU A 61 -3.28 -4.78 -7.65
CA LEU A 61 -2.31 -4.25 -6.70
C LEU A 61 -2.65 -4.65 -5.25
N ASP A 62 -3.91 -4.51 -4.85
CA ASP A 62 -4.41 -4.87 -3.52
C ASP A 62 -4.14 -6.35 -3.21
N HIS A 63 -4.45 -7.26 -4.14
CA HIS A 63 -4.14 -8.70 -3.96
C HIS A 63 -2.66 -9.01 -3.81
N ARG A 64 -1.78 -8.22 -4.44
CA ARG A 64 -0.33 -8.35 -4.27
C ARG A 64 0.11 -7.84 -2.90
N ILE A 65 -0.44 -6.71 -2.47
CA ILE A 65 -0.19 -6.12 -1.16
C ILE A 65 -0.65 -7.05 -0.04
N LEU A 66 -1.84 -7.66 -0.13
CA LEU A 66 -2.37 -8.58 0.88
C LEU A 66 -1.47 -9.81 1.15
N LYS A 67 -0.56 -10.14 0.23
CA LYS A 67 0.41 -11.25 0.36
C LYS A 67 1.81 -10.80 0.80
N ASP A 68 2.01 -9.49 0.99
CA ASP A 68 3.29 -8.91 1.31
C ASP A 68 3.69 -9.21 2.76
N SER A 69 4.84 -9.84 2.96
CA SER A 69 5.31 -10.29 4.28
C SER A 69 5.73 -9.16 5.21
N ARG A 70 5.79 -7.90 4.74
CA ARG A 70 6.20 -6.74 5.54
C ARG A 70 5.10 -6.22 6.46
N HIS A 71 3.86 -6.67 6.28
CA HIS A 71 2.71 -6.29 7.11
C HIS A 71 1.77 -7.47 7.37
N LYS A 72 0.88 -7.30 8.35
CA LYS A 72 -0.09 -8.30 8.79
C LYS A 72 -1.38 -7.63 9.25
N ASP A 73 -2.41 -8.46 9.43
CA ASP A 73 -3.74 -8.04 9.89
C ASP A 73 -4.35 -6.87 9.07
N PRO A 74 -4.40 -6.98 7.72
CA PRO A 74 -4.98 -5.93 6.89
C PRO A 74 -6.48 -5.78 7.14
N ALA A 75 -6.93 -4.54 7.30
CA ALA A 75 -8.33 -4.16 7.48
C ALA A 75 -8.71 -3.06 6.49
N ILE A 76 -9.78 -3.28 5.73
CA ILE A 76 -10.36 -2.28 4.84
C ILE A 76 -11.14 -1.27 5.69
N LEU A 77 -10.99 0.03 5.38
CA LEU A 77 -11.65 1.14 6.06
C LEU A 77 -12.71 1.80 5.17
#